data_AF-A0A7W7MCL4-F1
#
_entry.id   AF-A0A7W7MCL4-F1
#
_cell.length_a   1.000
_cell.length_b   1.000
_cell.length_c   1.000
_cell.angle_alpha   90.00
_cell.angle_beta   90.00
_cell.angle_gamma   90.00
#
_symmetry.space_group_name_H-M   'P 1'
#
loop_
_entity.id
_entity.type
_entity.pdbx_description
1 polymer ?
#
loop_
_entity_poly.entity_id
_entity_poly.type
_entity_poly.pdbx_seq_one_letter_code
_entity_poly.pdbx_strand_id
1 'polypeptide(L)'
;MSDNTEMIIRFHPVGGEDVAVLTSDFPGPDEAVEAVARALDERRSLILTRARYNRETDENAVLINLANVVSVRVARRDSATSGQYL
;
A
#
# COMPACT_ATOMS: atom_id res chain seq x y z
N MET A 1 -10.93 -17.80 2.04
CA MET A 1 -10.57 -16.50 1.46
C MET A 1 -10.99 -15.46 2.48
N SER A 2 -10.08 -14.59 2.90
CA SER A 2 -10.36 -13.60 3.94
C SER A 2 -11.43 -12.63 3.45
N ASP A 3 -12.43 -12.32 4.27
CA ASP A 3 -13.53 -11.38 3.97
C ASP A 3 -13.07 -9.91 4.05
N ASN A 4 -11.77 -9.69 3.86
CA ASN A 4 -11.12 -8.40 4.03
C ASN A 4 -11.43 -7.52 2.83
N THR A 5 -11.67 -6.24 3.11
CA THR A 5 -11.94 -5.25 2.06
C THR A 5 -10.68 -5.04 1.23
N GLU A 6 -10.82 -5.09 -0.10
CA GLU A 6 -9.72 -4.71 -1.00
C GLU A 6 -9.40 -3.22 -0.86
N MET A 7 -8.12 -2.90 -0.76
CA MET A 7 -7.61 -1.55 -0.59
C MET A 7 -6.44 -1.27 -1.52
N ILE A 8 -6.22 0.00 -1.76
CA ILE A 8 -5.08 0.51 -2.50
C ILE A 8 -4.14 1.17 -1.51
N ILE A 9 -2.90 0.67 -1.47
CA ILE A 9 -1.80 1.33 -0.78
C ILE A 9 -0.91 1.96 -1.85
N ARG A 10 -0.82 3.30 -1.80
CA ARG A 10 0.03 4.09 -2.69
C ARG A 10 1.24 4.58 -1.92
N PHE A 11 2.42 4.23 -2.42
CA PHE A 11 3.71 4.66 -1.91
C PHE A 11 4.25 5.78 -2.79
N HIS A 12 4.63 6.88 -2.16
CA HIS A 12 5.25 8.02 -2.81
C HIS A 12 6.75 7.97 -2.50
N PRO A 13 7.60 7.50 -3.43
CA PRO A 13 9.04 7.45 -3.20
C PRO A 13 9.69 8.84 -3.32
N VAL A 14 10.90 8.98 -2.77
CA VAL A 14 11.75 10.19 -2.92
C VAL A 14 12.05 10.48 -4.40
N GLY A 15 12.07 9.45 -5.26
CA GLY A 15 12.21 9.60 -6.70
C GLY A 15 11.64 8.41 -7.45
N GLY A 16 11.29 8.64 -8.72
CA GLY A 16 10.60 7.67 -9.57
C GLY A 16 9.09 7.87 -9.58
N GLU A 17 8.37 6.86 -10.07
CA GLU A 17 6.91 6.88 -10.14
C GLU A 17 6.29 6.36 -8.83
N ASP A 18 5.11 6.88 -8.49
CA ASP A 18 4.28 6.34 -7.42
C ASP A 18 3.99 4.86 -7.65
N VAL A 19 4.10 4.08 -6.58
CA VAL A 19 3.78 2.65 -6.61
C VAL A 19 2.43 2.43 -5.94
N ALA A 20 1.45 1.90 -6.68
CA ALA A 20 0.14 1.55 -6.15
C ALA A 20 -0.05 0.03 -6.14
N VAL A 21 -0.37 -0.52 -4.97
CA VAL A 21 -0.61 -1.93 -4.74
C VAL A 21 -2.04 -2.13 -4.25
N LEU A 22 -2.77 -3.03 -4.90
CA LEU A 22 -4.06 -3.54 -4.44
C LEU A 22 -3.79 -4.68 -3.45
N THR A 23 -4.40 -4.67 -2.27
CA THR A 23 -4.22 -5.72 -1.25
C THR A 23 -5.51 -6.00 -0.46
N SER A 24 -5.65 -7.24 -0.02
CA SER A 24 -6.66 -7.70 0.95
C SER A 24 -6.03 -8.23 2.26
N ASP A 25 -4.77 -7.92 2.52
CA ASP A 25 -4.02 -8.42 3.69
C ASP A 25 -4.57 -7.91 5.04
N PHE A 26 -5.33 -6.80 5.05
CA PHE A 26 -5.80 -6.14 6.27
C PHE A 26 -7.34 -6.05 6.34
N PRO A 27 -7.94 -6.05 7.54
CA PRO A 27 -9.38 -5.89 7.72
C PRO A 27 -9.90 -4.52 7.23
N GLY A 28 -9.10 -3.48 7.34
CA GLY A 28 -9.47 -2.12 6.97
C GLY A 28 -8.29 -1.15 6.88
N PRO A 29 -8.58 0.14 6.55
CA PRO A 29 -7.55 1.15 6.35
C PRO A 29 -6.73 1.45 7.60
N ASP A 30 -7.36 1.43 8.78
CA ASP A 30 -6.71 1.78 10.04
C ASP A 30 -5.64 0.73 10.40
N GLU A 31 -5.97 -0.55 10.27
CA GLU A 31 -5.03 -1.66 10.49
C GLU A 31 -3.89 -1.65 9.46
N ALA A 32 -4.17 -1.29 8.21
CA ALA A 32 -3.15 -1.14 7.18
C ALA A 32 -2.21 0.04 7.49
N VAL A 33 -2.74 1.18 7.92
CA VAL A 33 -1.93 2.33 8.32
C VAL A 33 -1.04 1.99 9.51
N GLU A 34 -1.58 1.30 10.52
CA GLU A 34 -0.80 0.85 11.68
C GLU A 34 0.32 -0.11 11.27
N ALA A 35 0.05 -1.07 10.38
CA ALA A 35 1.05 -2.00 9.88
C ALA A 35 2.17 -1.29 9.09
N VAL A 36 1.81 -0.32 8.24
CA VAL A 36 2.78 0.50 7.49
C VAL A 36 3.62 1.35 8.45
N ALA A 37 2.99 2.03 9.40
CA ALA A 37 3.67 2.86 10.39
C ALA A 37 4.66 2.03 11.21
N ARG A 38 4.22 0.87 11.68
CA ARG A 38 5.09 -0.08 12.40
C ARG A 38 6.27 -0.57 11.56
N ALA A 39 6.07 -0.84 10.27
CA ALA A 39 7.17 -1.22 9.37
C ALA A 39 8.19 -0.08 9.19
N LEU A 40 7.71 1.17 9.08
CA LEU A 40 8.56 2.37 9.03
C LEU A 40 9.36 2.55 10.33
N ASP A 41 8.70 2.51 11.47
CA ASP A 41 9.30 2.73 12.80
C ASP A 41 10.37 1.68 13.11
N GLU A 42 10.08 0.42 12.78
CA GLU A 42 11.02 -0.68 12.98
C GLU A 42 12.05 -0.81 11.84
N ARG A 43 12.01 0.06 10.83
CA ARG A 43 12.88 0.02 9.64
C ARG A 43 12.88 -1.35 8.94
N ARG A 44 11.71 -2.00 8.90
CA ARG A 44 11.51 -3.30 8.25
C ARG A 44 10.81 -3.12 6.91
N SER A 45 10.97 -4.11 6.05
CA SER A 45 10.14 -4.21 4.84
C SER A 45 8.69 -4.46 5.21
N LEU A 46 7.77 -3.84 4.47
CA LEU A 46 6.37 -4.22 4.50
C LEU A 46 6.18 -5.46 3.61
N ILE A 47 5.51 -6.47 4.14
CA ILE A 47 5.20 -7.70 3.42
C ILE A 47 3.69 -7.75 3.23
N LEU A 48 3.27 -7.84 1.97
CA LEU A 48 1.89 -8.07 1.58
C LEU A 48 1.82 -9.44 0.90
N THR A 49 0.97 -10.33 1.38
CA THR A 49 0.88 -11.72 0.88
C THR A 49 -0.26 -11.92 -0.09
N ARG A 50 -1.21 -10.99 -0.12
CA ARG A 50 -2.41 -10.99 -0.94
C ARG A 50 -2.49 -9.67 -1.71
N ALA A 51 -1.45 -9.40 -2.50
CA ALA A 51 -1.26 -8.11 -3.16
C ALA A 51 -1.02 -8.24 -4.66
N ARG A 52 -1.44 -7.25 -5.44
CA ARG A 52 -1.12 -7.18 -6.87
C ARG A 52 -0.86 -5.74 -7.29
N TYR A 53 0.02 -5.55 -8.25
CA TYR A 53 0.11 -4.24 -8.89
C TYR A 53 -1.21 -3.93 -9.60
N ASN A 54 -1.61 -2.66 -9.67
CA ASN A 54 -2.93 -2.27 -10.17
C ASN A 54 -3.28 -2.85 -11.57
N ARG A 55 -2.27 -3.22 -12.37
CA ARG A 55 -2.44 -3.81 -13.71
C ARG A 55 -2.39 -5.33 -13.76
N GLU A 56 -2.05 -6.00 -12.65
CA GLU A 56 -1.94 -7.44 -12.56
C GLU A 56 -3.27 -8.07 -12.16
N THR A 57 -3.53 -9.28 -12.67
CA THR A 57 -4.76 -10.03 -12.43
C THR A 57 -4.64 -10.98 -11.24
N ASP A 58 -3.43 -11.50 -10.98
CA ASP A 58 -3.18 -12.53 -9.98
C ASP A 58 -2.68 -11.93 -8.66
N GLU A 59 -3.09 -12.53 -7.54
CA GLU A 59 -2.53 -12.20 -6.21
C GLU A 59 -1.08 -12.73 -6.10
N ASN A 60 -0.18 -11.86 -5.69
CA ASN A 60 1.24 -12.10 -5.48
C ASN A 60 1.65 -11.69 -4.05
N ALA A 61 2.79 -12.21 -3.61
CA ALA A 61 3.47 -11.66 -2.46
C ALA A 61 4.33 -10.47 -2.91
N VAL A 62 4.17 -9.32 -2.28
CA VAL A 62 4.92 -8.09 -2.54
C VAL A 62 5.71 -7.71 -1.30
N LEU A 63 7.03 -7.58 -1.45
CA LEU A 63 7.93 -7.03 -0.43
C LEU A 63 8.29 -5.59 -0.79
N ILE A 64 8.06 -4.67 0.14
CA ILE A 64 8.25 -3.24 -0.10
C ILE A 64 9.26 -2.71 0.92
N ASN A 65 10.39 -2.21 0.41
CA ASN A 65 11.35 -1.47 1.21
C ASN A 65 10.87 -0.01 1.35
N LEU A 66 10.67 0.43 2.58
CA LEU A 66 10.14 1.76 2.88
C LEU A 66 11.23 2.84 3.07
N ALA A 67 12.52 2.51 2.92
CA ALA A 67 13.64 3.41 3.19
C ALA A 67 13.64 4.71 2.36
N ASN A 68 13.05 4.68 1.16
CA ASN A 68 12.97 5.81 0.26
C ASN A 68 11.53 6.27 0.01
N VAL A 69 10.60 6.01 0.94
CA VAL A 69 9.19 6.43 0.82
C VAL A 69 8.96 7.68 1.68
N VAL A 70 8.43 8.75 1.07
CA VAL A 70 8.15 10.02 1.76
C VAL A 70 6.73 10.09 2.33
N SER A 71 5.77 9.42 1.69
CA SER A 71 4.40 9.33 2.19
C SER A 71 3.72 8.06 1.67
N VAL A 72 2.71 7.61 2.42
CA VAL A 72 1.87 6.48 2.05
C VAL A 72 0.41 6.88 2.17
N ARG A 73 -0.38 6.55 1.15
CA ARG A 73 -1.85 6.72 1.16
C ARG A 73 -2.51 5.36 1.15
N VAL A 74 -3.43 5.13 2.09
CA VAL A 74 -4.30 3.95 2.12
C VAL A 74 -5.72 4.39 1.77
N ALA A 75 -6.35 3.74 0.79
CA ALA A 75 -7.70 4.05 0.35
C ALA A 75 -8.47 2.80 -0.06
N ARG A 76 -9.79 2.77 0.20
CA ARG A 76 -10.67 1.67 -0.26
C ARG A 76 -11.03 1.75 -1.75
N ARG A 77 -10.81 2.91 -2.38
CA ARG A 77 -11.09 3.16 -3.80
C ARG A 77 -10.00 4.02 -4.37
N ASP A 78 -9.67 3.80 -5.64
CA ASP A 78 -8.73 4.67 -6.34
C ASP A 78 -9.48 5.97 -6.63
N SER A 79 -9.19 7.03 -5.88
CA SER A 79 -9.49 8.36 -6.41
C SER A 79 -8.42 8.65 -7.44
N ALA A 80 -8.79 8.51 -8.72
CA ALA A 80 -8.01 9.11 -9.78
C ALA A 80 -8.07 10.62 -9.55
N THR A 81 -6.93 11.20 -9.15
CA THR A 81 -6.73 12.63 -8.97
C THR A 81 -7.38 13.21 -7.73
N SER A 82 -6.55 13.46 -6.73
CA SER A 82 -6.63 14.70 -5.96
C SER A 82 -5.17 15.11 -5.79
N GLY A 83 -4.81 16.20 -6.47
CA GLY A 83 -3.45 16.60 -6.75
C GLY A 83 -2.70 16.96 -5.48
N GLN A 84 -1.47 17.42 -5.67
CA GLN A 84 -0.57 17.85 -4.59
C GLN A 84 -1.14 18.97 -3.70
N TYR A 85 -2.34 19.50 -4.02
CA TYR A 85 -3.20 20.34 -3.18
C TYR A 85 -4.68 20.14 -3.52
N LEU A 86 -5.31 19.04 -3.04
CA LEU A 86 -6.73 18.67 -3.21
C LEU A 86 -7.13 18.06 -4.55
#